data_AF-A0A6H1WBC5-F1
#
_entry.id   AF-A0A6H1WBC5-F1
#
_cell.length_a   1.000
_cell.length_b   1.000
_cell.length_c   1.000
_cell.angle_alpha   90.00
_cell.angle_beta   90.00
_cell.angle_gamma   90.00
#
_symmetry.space_group_name_H-M   'P 1'
#
loop_
_entity.id
_entity.type
_entity.pdbx_description
1 polymer ?
#
loop_
_entity_poly.entity_id
_entity_poly.type
_entity_poly.pdbx_seq_one_letter_code
_entity_poly.pdbx_strand_id
1 'polypeptide(L)'
;MSASELEMSSVRFPYRSRIFHVEKQAPGRWVVLDESHAELGVLVRVAREGEEHEPVFGAIPPGHVETLHEGSDWKMLVASLINEALEPAPGATGNQGEA
;
A
#
# COMPACT_ATOMS: atom_id res chain seq x y z
N MET A 1 8.86 9.68 12.32
CA MET A 1 8.21 10.44 11.23
C MET A 1 6.72 10.25 11.42
N SER A 2 5.97 11.32 11.68
CA SER A 2 4.60 11.24 12.22
C SER A 2 3.55 10.99 11.12
N ALA A 3 2.42 10.38 11.47
CA ALA A 3 1.23 10.23 10.63
C ALA A 3 0.71 11.56 10.00
N SER A 4 1.22 12.70 10.47
CA SER A 4 1.03 14.02 9.90
C SER A 4 1.38 14.12 8.41
N GLU A 5 2.37 13.36 7.91
CA GLU A 5 2.77 13.39 6.49
C GLU A 5 1.61 13.00 5.55
N LEU A 6 0.83 12.00 5.94
CA LEU A 6 -0.28 11.47 5.15
C LEU A 6 -1.50 12.41 5.12
N GLU A 7 -1.64 13.30 6.10
CA GLU A 7 -2.84 14.14 6.21
C GLU A 7 -2.83 15.35 5.23
N MET A 8 -1.69 15.64 4.59
CA MET A 8 -1.43 16.82 3.73
C MET A 8 -1.87 16.68 2.24
N SER A 9 -2.57 15.60 1.89
CA SER A 9 -3.22 15.26 0.59
C SER A 9 -2.50 14.25 -0.30
N SER A 10 -1.22 14.41 -0.63
CA SER A 10 -0.49 13.44 -1.47
C SER A 10 0.98 13.36 -1.05
N VAL A 11 1.48 12.14 -0.89
CA VAL A 11 2.88 11.85 -0.55
C VAL A 11 3.54 11.14 -1.72
N ARG A 12 4.65 11.69 -2.21
CA ARG A 12 5.54 10.99 -3.15
C ARG A 12 6.35 9.96 -2.38
N PHE A 13 6.32 8.71 -2.83
CA PHE A 13 6.96 7.59 -2.19
C PHE A 13 8.01 6.94 -3.13
N PRO A 14 9.29 7.33 -3.03
CA PRO A 14 10.35 6.71 -3.80
C PRO A 14 10.60 5.27 -3.34
N TYR A 15 10.52 4.30 -4.25
CA TYR A 15 10.76 2.89 -3.94
C TYR A 15 11.29 2.14 -5.17
N ARG A 16 12.34 1.32 -4.99
CA ARG A 16 12.99 0.53 -6.08
C ARG A 16 13.24 1.33 -7.37
N SER A 17 13.81 2.52 -7.24
CA SER A 17 14.13 3.45 -8.35
C SER A 17 12.91 3.96 -9.15
N ARG A 18 11.70 3.85 -8.59
CA ARG A 18 10.45 4.38 -9.13
C ARG A 18 9.79 5.32 -8.11
N ILE A 19 8.82 6.11 -8.56
CA ILE A 19 8.05 7.00 -7.69
C ILE A 19 6.61 6.52 -7.63
N PHE A 20 6.13 6.23 -6.44
CA PHE A 20 4.73 5.91 -6.18
C PHE A 20 4.05 7.10 -5.49
N HIS A 21 2.73 7.07 -5.47
CA HIS A 21 1.92 8.11 -4.86
C HIS A 21 1.03 7.51 -3.78
N VAL A 22 0.97 8.15 -2.61
CA VAL A 22 0.02 7.81 -1.55
C VAL A 22 -0.92 8.99 -1.42
N GLU A 23 -2.14 8.83 -1.92
CA GLU A 23 -3.11 9.91 -2.04
C GLU A 23 -4.25 9.76 -1.06
N LYS A 24 -4.56 10.83 -0.33
CA LYS A 24 -5.64 10.85 0.64
C LYS A 24 -6.98 10.90 -0.09
N GLN A 25 -7.79 9.86 0.07
CA GLN A 25 -9.16 9.84 -0.42
C GLN A 25 -10.15 10.35 0.63
N ALA A 26 -9.92 9.99 1.89
CA ALA A 26 -10.75 10.38 3.01
C ALA A 26 -9.92 10.42 4.31
N PRO A 27 -10.42 11.00 5.41
CA PRO A 27 -9.73 10.95 6.69
C PRO A 27 -9.44 9.50 7.12
N GLY A 28 -8.17 9.14 7.27
CA GLY A 28 -7.79 7.76 7.62
C GLY A 28 -7.83 6.77 6.45
N ARG A 29 -7.96 7.21 5.20
CA ARG A 29 -7.93 6.34 4.03
C ARG A 29 -7.13 6.96 2.89
N TRP A 30 -6.17 6.20 2.40
CA TRP A 30 -5.28 6.58 1.32
C TRP A 30 -5.22 5.48 0.26
N VAL A 31 -5.12 5.88 -1.00
CA VAL A 31 -4.86 4.97 -2.11
C VAL A 31 -3.39 5.02 -2.47
N VAL A 32 -2.81 3.86 -2.77
CA VAL A 32 -1.44 3.73 -3.27
C VAL A 32 -1.51 3.58 -4.78
N LEU A 33 -0.78 4.43 -5.50
CA LEU A 33 -0.79 4.50 -6.96
C LEU A 33 0.61 4.36 -7.53
N ASP A 34 0.71 3.79 -8.73
CA ASP A 34 1.94 3.82 -9.53
C ASP A 34 2.13 5.16 -10.29
N GLU A 35 3.19 5.25 -11.09
CA GLU A 35 3.52 6.44 -11.90
C GLU A 35 2.43 6.77 -12.95
N SER A 36 1.67 5.77 -13.39
CA SER A 36 0.56 5.91 -14.33
C SER A 36 -0.78 6.24 -13.65
N HIS A 37 -0.79 6.37 -12.32
CA HIS A 37 -1.97 6.50 -11.47
C HIS A 37 -2.88 5.26 -11.45
N ALA A 38 -2.32 4.08 -11.70
CA ALA A 38 -3.03 2.82 -11.47
C ALA A 38 -3.03 2.47 -9.98
N GLU A 39 -4.17 2.01 -9.46
CA GLU A 39 -4.32 1.62 -8.05
C GLU A 39 -3.62 0.30 -7.74
N LEU A 40 -2.74 0.35 -6.73
CA LEU A 40 -1.98 -0.79 -6.21
C LEU A 40 -2.51 -1.29 -4.86
N GLY A 41 -3.51 -0.62 -4.30
CA GLY A 41 -4.14 -0.98 -3.03
C GLY A 41 -4.44 0.22 -2.15
N VAL A 42 -4.91 -0.04 -0.94
CA VAL A 42 -5.40 0.98 -0.02
C VAL A 42 -4.71 0.84 1.33
N LEU A 43 -4.23 1.97 1.85
CA LEU A 43 -3.81 2.12 3.22
C LEU A 43 -4.97 2.72 4.04
N VAL A 44 -5.33 2.09 5.14
CA VAL A 44 -6.36 2.59 6.06
C VAL A 44 -5.78 2.80 7.45
N ARG A 45 -6.29 3.76 8.20
CA ARG A 45 -6.01 3.90 9.63
C ARG A 45 -7.04 3.07 10.39
N VAL A 46 -6.57 2.02 11.05
CA VAL A 46 -7.36 1.08 11.85
C VAL A 46 -7.62 1.65 13.23
N ALA A 47 -6.60 2.24 13.86
CA ALA A 47 -6.70 2.91 15.16
C ALA A 47 -5.97 4.25 15.14
N ARG A 48 -6.54 5.25 15.83
CA ARG A 48 -5.88 6.56 16.01
C ARG A 48 -4.71 6.49 16.98
N GLU A 49 -4.75 5.54 17.91
CA GLU A 49 -3.79 5.36 18.98
C GLU A 49 -3.79 3.86 19.33
N GLY A 50 -2.67 3.19 19.05
CA GLY A 50 -2.42 1.79 19.38
C GLY A 50 -1.73 1.65 20.74
N GLU A 51 -1.22 0.46 21.04
CA GLU A 51 -0.62 0.14 22.34
C GLU A 51 0.57 1.03 22.71
N GLU A 52 1.34 1.48 21.71
CA GLU A 52 2.49 2.36 21.90
C GLU A 52 2.14 3.85 21.74
N HIS A 53 0.86 4.21 21.80
CA HIS A 53 0.35 5.56 21.51
C HIS A 53 0.63 6.05 20.08
N GLU A 54 0.96 5.14 19.17
CA GLU A 54 1.15 5.40 17.75
C GLU A 54 -0.10 4.99 16.96
N PRO A 55 -0.46 5.70 15.87
CA PRO A 55 -1.56 5.29 15.02
C PRO A 55 -1.27 3.92 14.37
N VAL A 56 -2.29 3.08 14.29
CA VAL A 56 -2.22 1.77 13.63
C VAL A 56 -2.85 1.88 12.25
N PHE A 57 -2.11 1.43 11.25
CA PHE A 57 -2.54 1.37 9.87
C PHE A 57 -2.74 -0.07 9.43
N GLY A 58 -3.50 -0.25 8.36
CA GLY A 58 -3.71 -1.53 7.70
C GLY A 58 -3.60 -1.41 6.19
N ALA A 59 -3.09 -2.46 5.56
CA ALA A 59 -2.96 -2.59 4.10
C ALA A 59 -4.07 -3.48 3.55
N ILE A 60 -4.82 -2.96 2.58
CA ILE A 60 -5.85 -3.69 1.82
C ILE A 60 -5.35 -3.82 0.38
N PRO A 61 -4.90 -5.02 -0.04
CA PRO A 61 -4.41 -5.23 -1.40
C PRO A 61 -5.53 -5.16 -2.46
N PRO A 62 -5.16 -5.08 -3.76
CA PRO A 62 -6.15 -5.11 -4.83
C PRO A 62 -7.05 -6.35 -4.74
N GLY A 63 -8.35 -6.15 -4.92
CA GLY A 63 -9.35 -7.23 -4.86
C GLY A 63 -9.75 -7.67 -3.44
N HIS A 64 -9.13 -7.14 -2.39
CA HIS A 64 -9.48 -7.43 -1.00
C HIS A 64 -10.41 -6.34 -0.42
N VAL A 65 -11.17 -6.71 0.61
CA VAL A 65 -12.06 -5.81 1.35
C VAL A 65 -11.64 -5.59 2.81
N GLU A 66 -10.70 -6.41 3.30
CA GLU A 66 -10.16 -6.40 4.67
C GLU A 66 -8.65 -6.20 4.67
N THR A 67 -8.11 -5.81 5.82
CA THR A 67 -6.67 -5.62 6.04
C THR A 67 -5.97 -6.99 6.12
N LEU A 68 -4.89 -7.17 5.35
CA LEU A 68 -4.04 -8.38 5.47
C LEU A 68 -2.86 -8.17 6.41
N HIS A 69 -2.40 -6.92 6.53
CA HIS A 69 -1.28 -6.52 7.37
C HIS A 69 -1.63 -5.26 8.13
N GLU A 70 -1.26 -5.19 9.40
CA GLU A 70 -1.47 -4.03 10.26
C GLU A 70 -0.18 -3.68 11.04
N GLY A 71 -0.01 -2.40 11.34
CA GLY A 71 1.16 -1.91 12.09
C GLY A 71 1.25 -0.39 12.11
N SER A 72 2.17 0.15 12.93
CA SER A 72 2.41 1.60 13.02
C SER A 72 3.29 2.15 11.89
N ASP A 73 4.14 1.30 11.27
CA ASP A 73 4.97 1.69 10.12
C ASP A 73 4.20 1.59 8.80
N TRP A 74 3.49 2.68 8.48
CA TRP A 74 2.75 2.79 7.22
C TRP A 74 3.64 2.69 5.98
N LYS A 75 4.93 3.06 6.04
CA LYS A 75 5.84 3.01 4.88
C LYS A 75 6.14 1.57 4.51
N MET A 76 6.32 0.70 5.52
CA MET A 76 6.45 -0.74 5.28
C MET A 76 5.16 -1.34 4.70
N LEU A 77 3.99 -0.93 5.19
CA LEU A 77 2.71 -1.39 4.63
C LEU A 77 2.53 -0.96 3.16
N VAL A 78 2.87 0.27 2.81
CA VAL A 78 2.84 0.75 1.41
C VAL A 78 3.83 -0.02 0.55
N ALA A 79 5.05 -0.29 1.03
CA ALA A 79 6.01 -1.12 0.31
C ALA A 79 5.49 -2.55 0.10
N SER A 80 4.75 -3.11 1.06
CA SER A 80 4.08 -4.41 0.94
C SER A 80 3.05 -4.41 -0.20
N LEU A 81 2.16 -3.42 -0.22
CA LEU A 81 1.15 -3.25 -1.28
C LEU A 81 1.80 -3.15 -2.67
N ILE A 82 2.88 -2.38 -2.79
CA ILE A 82 3.63 -2.26 -4.04
C ILE A 82 4.21 -3.60 -4.47
N ASN A 83 4.81 -4.35 -3.55
CA ASN A 83 5.40 -5.65 -3.89
C ASN A 83 4.32 -6.66 -4.31
N GLU A 84 3.23 -6.73 -3.58
CA GLU A 84 2.12 -7.65 -3.88
C GLU A 84 1.47 -7.34 -5.24
N ALA A 85 1.30 -6.06 -5.58
CA ALA A 85 0.74 -5.66 -6.87
C ALA A 85 1.70 -5.89 -8.05
N LEU A 86 3.03 -5.87 -7.81
CA LEU A 86 4.05 -6.07 -8.84
C LEU A 86 4.54 -7.51 -8.94
N GLU A 87 4.25 -8.36 -7.96
CA GLU A 87 4.56 -9.77 -8.03
C GLU A 87 3.63 -10.44 -9.05
N PRO A 88 4.20 -11.09 -10.09
CA PRO A 88 3.39 -11.86 -11.02
C PRO A 88 2.72 -12.99 -10.22
N ALA A 89 1.40 -13.10 -10.31
CA ALA A 89 0.66 -14.20 -9.71
C ALA A 89 1.40 -15.52 -10.00
N PRO A 90 1.70 -16.36 -8.99
CA PRO A 90 2.35 -17.64 -9.22
C PRO A 90 1.35 -18.53 -9.98
N GLY A 91 1.42 -18.54 -11.32
CA GLY A 91 0.46 -19.27 -12.13
C GLY A 91 0.44 -19.03 -13.64
N ALA A 92 1.28 -18.15 -14.21
CA ALA A 92 1.42 -18.05 -15.67
C ALA A 92 2.56 -18.94 -16.22
N THR A 93 2.72 -20.16 -15.71
CA THR A 93 3.42 -21.23 -16.44
C THR A 93 2.48 -21.81 -17.49
N GLY A 94 2.20 -21.03 -18.54
CA GLY A 94 1.56 -21.52 -19.75
C GLY A 94 2.59 -22.21 -20.63
N ASN A 95 2.74 -23.53 -20.45
CA ASN A 95 3.40 -24.52 -21.31
C ASN A 95 4.58 -24.06 -22.17
N GLN A 96 5.79 -24.51 -21.79
CA GLN A 96 6.79 -24.92 -22.78
C GLN A 96 6.22 -26.11 -23.56
N GLY A 97 5.67 -25.84 -24.74
CA GLY A 97 5.42 -26.86 -25.75
C GLY A 97 6.68 -27.05 -26.58
N GLU A 98 7.49 -28.05 -26.23
CA GLU A 98 8.41 -28.68 -27.18
C GLU A 98 7.60 -29.27 -28.34
N ALA A 99 7.95 -28.90 -29.57
CA ALA A 99 7.72 -29.67 -30.78
C ALA A 99 8.84 -29.37 -31.79
#